data_AF-A0A9D1C1P1-F1
#
_entry.id   AF-A0A9D1C1P1-F1
#
_cell.length_a   1.000
_cell.length_b   1.000
_cell.length_c   1.000
_cell.angle_alpha   90.00
_cell.angle_beta   90.00
_cell.angle_gamma   90.00
#
_symmetry.space_group_name_H-M   'P 1'
#
loop_
_entity.id
_entity.type
_entity.pdbx_description
1 polymer ?
#
loop_
_entity_poly.entity_id
_entity_poly.type
_entity_poly.pdbx_seq_one_letter_code
_entity_poly.pdbx_strand_id
1 'polypeptide(L)'
;MKNAIFSTFFISAIAMSLVGCEEDNSNQKNFEKTAYEPFLLSYAVESSRNKFNQPLPDVESLNLNTAKVDLGNRLYHETRLSGNGKLSCASCHALTIGGDDNMPVSVGIDGQKGPINAPTTLNSGFN
;
A
#
# COMPACT_ATOMS: atom_id res chain seq x y z
N MET A 1 -43.95 -11.84 -37.67
CA MET A 1 -43.52 -12.78 -36.59
C MET A 1 -42.15 -12.47 -35.98
N LYS A 2 -41.30 -11.60 -36.56
CA LYS A 2 -39.95 -11.31 -36.02
C LYS A 2 -39.90 -10.20 -34.94
N ASN A 3 -40.96 -9.39 -34.80
CA ASN A 3 -40.96 -8.21 -33.92
C ASN A 3 -41.49 -8.49 -32.50
N ALA A 4 -42.20 -9.62 -32.29
CA ALA A 4 -42.70 -10.00 -30.96
C ALA A 4 -41.62 -10.66 -30.09
N ILE A 5 -40.58 -11.23 -30.71
CA ILE A 5 -39.49 -11.95 -30.02
C ILE A 5 -38.47 -10.95 -29.42
N PHE A 6 -38.27 -9.79 -30.04
CA PHE A 6 -37.35 -8.77 -29.53
C PHE A 6 -37.89 -8.02 -28.30
N SER A 7 -39.22 -7.90 -28.18
CA SER A 7 -39.87 -7.22 -27.06
C SER A 7 -39.85 -8.07 -25.78
N THR A 8 -39.99 -9.39 -25.89
CA THR A 8 -39.96 -10.29 -24.72
C THR A 8 -38.56 -10.46 -24.12
N PHE A 9 -37.51 -10.38 -24.94
CA PHE A 9 -36.12 -10.41 -24.45
C PHE A 9 -35.72 -9.13 -23.69
N PHE A 10 -36.23 -7.96 -24.09
CA PHE A 10 -35.94 -6.70 -23.39
C PHE A 10 -36.63 -6.61 -22.02
N ILE A 11 -37.83 -7.18 -21.88
CA ILE A 11 -38.59 -7.15 -20.63
C ILE A 11 -37.99 -8.13 -19.60
N SER A 12 -37.39 -9.26 -20.02
CA SER A 12 -36.76 -10.21 -19.08
C SER A 12 -35.43 -9.71 -18.52
N ALA A 13 -34.66 -8.90 -19.27
CA ALA A 13 -33.38 -8.35 -18.82
C ALA A 13 -33.56 -7.27 -17.72
N ILE A 14 -34.69 -6.55 -17.73
CA ILE A 14 -35.03 -5.54 -16.72
C ILE A 14 -35.46 -6.19 -15.39
N ALA A 15 -36.08 -7.38 -15.43
CA ALA A 15 -36.45 -8.11 -14.22
C ALA A 15 -35.22 -8.66 -13.46
N MET A 16 -34.13 -8.98 -14.17
CA MET A 16 -32.88 -9.48 -13.58
C MET A 16 -32.03 -8.40 -12.89
N SER A 17 -32.36 -7.11 -13.09
CA SER A 17 -31.68 -5.98 -12.43
C SER A 17 -32.38 -5.51 -11.15
N LEU A 18 -33.55 -6.08 -10.81
CA LEU A 18 -34.28 -5.78 -9.56
C LEU A 18 -34.04 -6.81 -8.45
N VAL A 19 -33.27 -7.88 -8.71
CA VAL A 19 -32.69 -8.69 -7.63
C VAL A 19 -31.47 -7.93 -7.11
N GLY A 20 -31.76 -6.91 -6.30
CA GLY A 20 -30.75 -6.13 -5.59
C GLY A 20 -29.93 -7.04 -4.68
N CYS A 21 -28.62 -6.77 -4.64
CA CYS A 21 -27.74 -7.32 -3.62
C CYS A 21 -28.23 -6.87 -2.24
N GLU A 22 -28.65 -7.82 -1.40
CA GLU A 22 -28.73 -7.59 0.03
C GLU A 22 -27.29 -7.56 0.55
N GLU A 23 -26.79 -6.37 0.89
CA GLU A 23 -25.51 -6.23 1.60
C GLU A 23 -25.71 -6.81 3.00
N ASP A 24 -25.31 -8.08 3.19
CA ASP A 24 -25.20 -8.68 4.52
C ASP A 24 -24.12 -7.95 5.31
N ASN A 25 -24.54 -6.93 6.04
CA ASN A 25 -23.70 -6.08 6.87
C ASN A 25 -23.46 -6.69 8.27
N SER A 26 -23.60 -8.01 8.40
CA SER A 26 -23.32 -8.76 9.63
C SER A 26 -21.88 -8.55 10.12
N ASN A 27 -20.91 -8.46 9.20
CA ASN A 27 -19.51 -8.22 9.53
C ASN A 27 -19.26 -6.86 10.22
N GLN A 28 -19.97 -5.80 9.84
CA GLN A 28 -19.80 -4.48 10.45
C GLN A 28 -20.43 -4.42 11.86
N LYS A 29 -21.57 -5.07 12.07
CA LYS A 29 -22.21 -5.19 13.41
C LYS A 29 -21.35 -5.97 14.41
N ASN A 30 -20.57 -6.94 13.94
CA ASN A 30 -19.66 -7.73 14.78
C ASN A 30 -18.41 -6.92 15.18
N PHE A 31 -17.91 -6.04 14.31
CA PHE A 31 -16.76 -5.18 14.61
C PHE A 31 -17.06 -4.16 15.72
N GLU A 32 -18.22 -3.48 15.63
CA GLU A 32 -18.64 -2.50 16.65
C GLU A 32 -18.79 -3.15 18.03
N LYS A 33 -19.30 -4.39 18.09
CA LYS A 33 -19.48 -5.11 19.36
C LYS A 33 -18.17 -5.60 19.99
N THR A 34 -17.13 -5.81 19.18
CA THR A 34 -15.81 -6.27 19.64
C THR A 34 -14.95 -5.11 20.16
N ALA A 35 -15.14 -3.91 19.60
CA ALA A 35 -14.40 -2.70 20.00
C ALA A 35 -14.82 -2.11 21.37
N TYR A 36 -16.00 -2.48 21.88
CA TYR A 36 -16.53 -1.97 23.16
C TYR A 36 -16.26 -2.86 24.38
N GLU A 37 -15.65 -4.05 24.20
CA GLU A 37 -15.25 -4.88 25.34
C GLU A 37 -13.87 -4.42 25.85
N PRO A 38 -13.78 -3.75 27.01
CA PRO A 38 -12.54 -3.12 27.48
C PRO A 38 -11.41 -4.14 27.70
N PHE A 39 -11.76 -5.41 27.95
CA PHE A 39 -10.78 -6.49 28.06
C PHE A 39 -10.15 -6.86 26.71
N LEU A 40 -10.95 -6.93 25.64
CA LEU A 40 -10.45 -7.24 24.30
C LEU A 40 -9.62 -6.09 23.74
N LEU A 41 -10.01 -4.84 24.02
CA LEU A 41 -9.21 -3.68 23.64
C LEU A 41 -7.89 -3.61 24.42
N SER A 42 -7.91 -3.87 25.73
CA SER A 42 -6.70 -3.91 26.56
C SER A 42 -5.74 -5.03 26.14
N TYR A 43 -6.26 -6.25 25.90
CA TYR A 43 -5.47 -7.36 25.38
C TYR A 43 -4.90 -7.03 24.00
N ALA A 44 -5.72 -6.52 23.08
CA ALA A 44 -5.28 -6.17 21.73
C ALA A 44 -4.21 -5.07 21.77
N VAL A 45 -4.36 -4.06 22.63
CA VAL A 45 -3.36 -3.02 22.84
C VAL A 45 -2.07 -3.64 23.41
N GLU A 46 -2.14 -4.44 24.47
CA GLU A 46 -0.95 -5.09 25.06
C GLU A 46 -0.23 -6.02 24.07
N SER A 47 -1.00 -6.87 23.40
CA SER A 47 -0.50 -7.79 22.37
C SER A 47 0.03 -7.06 21.15
N SER A 48 -0.52 -5.88 20.83
CA SER A 48 -0.05 -5.04 19.74
C SER A 48 1.21 -4.28 20.11
N ARG A 49 1.49 -3.98 21.39
CA ARG A 49 2.72 -3.27 21.84
C ARG A 49 3.97 -4.16 21.81
N ASN A 50 4.22 -4.84 20.69
CA ASN A 50 5.52 -5.45 20.43
C ASN A 50 6.54 -4.37 20.01
N LYS A 51 7.82 -4.75 19.89
CA LYS A 51 8.91 -3.85 19.46
C LYS A 51 8.65 -3.15 18.12
N PHE A 52 7.84 -3.74 17.25
CA PHE A 52 7.59 -3.31 15.86
C PHE A 52 6.37 -2.39 15.71
N ASN A 53 5.54 -2.27 16.75
CA ASN A 53 4.30 -1.49 16.76
C ASN A 53 4.38 -0.34 17.80
N GLN A 54 5.56 0.22 17.96
CA GLN A 54 5.77 1.44 18.74
C GLN A 54 5.69 2.66 17.82
N PRO A 55 5.32 3.84 18.34
CA PRO A 55 5.52 5.08 17.61
C PRO A 55 6.97 5.21 17.13
N LEU A 56 7.17 5.84 15.96
CA LEU A 56 8.50 6.19 15.52
C LEU A 56 9.16 7.13 16.55
N PRO A 57 10.45 6.94 16.84
CA PRO A 57 11.16 7.83 17.75
C PRO A 57 11.26 9.24 17.16
N ASP A 58 11.33 10.25 18.05
CA ASP A 58 11.55 11.63 17.65
C ASP A 58 12.87 11.76 16.87
N VAL A 59 12.90 12.60 15.85
CA VAL A 59 14.02 12.71 14.92
C VAL A 59 15.30 13.16 15.63
N GLU A 60 15.16 14.01 16.65
CA GLU A 60 16.23 14.51 17.51
C GLU A 60 16.90 13.39 18.30
N SER A 61 16.15 12.34 18.68
CA SER A 61 16.68 11.21 19.44
C SER A 61 17.60 10.30 18.62
N LEU A 62 17.52 10.40 17.29
CA LEU A 62 18.31 9.58 16.37
C LEU A 62 19.78 10.02 16.24
N ASN A 63 20.16 11.18 16.81
CA ASN A 63 21.54 11.70 16.79
C ASN A 63 22.18 11.70 15.40
N LEU A 64 21.41 12.10 14.37
CA LEU A 64 21.85 12.06 12.97
C LEU A 64 22.87 13.14 12.66
N ASN A 65 23.89 12.79 11.87
CA ASN A 65 24.82 13.76 11.31
C ASN A 65 24.19 14.42 10.07
N THR A 66 23.90 15.73 10.15
CA THR A 66 23.23 16.49 9.09
C THR A 66 23.97 16.45 7.76
N ALA A 67 25.30 16.61 7.77
CA ALA A 67 26.10 16.54 6.55
C ALA A 67 26.02 15.17 5.87
N LYS A 68 25.89 14.09 6.64
CA LYS A 68 25.69 12.74 6.12
C LYS A 68 24.28 12.56 5.55
N VAL A 69 23.26 13.13 6.21
CA VAL A 69 21.87 13.12 5.71
C VAL A 69 21.78 13.84 4.36
N ASP A 70 22.36 15.04 4.26
CA ASP A 70 22.36 15.82 3.02
C ASP A 70 23.09 15.10 1.89
N LEU A 71 24.25 14.52 2.17
CA LEU A 71 24.98 13.71 1.20
C LEU A 71 24.15 12.50 0.77
N GLY A 72 23.54 11.79 1.71
CA GLY A 72 22.67 10.64 1.45
C GLY A 72 21.50 11.02 0.54
N ASN A 73 20.84 12.14 0.81
CA ASN A 73 19.75 12.65 -0.02
C ASN A 73 20.20 12.93 -1.46
N ARG A 74 21.38 13.52 -1.65
CA ARG A 74 21.93 13.76 -2.99
C ARG A 74 22.22 12.45 -3.72
N LEU A 75 22.84 11.47 -3.04
CA LEU A 75 23.16 10.17 -3.62
C LEU A 75 21.91 9.35 -3.94
N TYR A 76 20.87 9.43 -3.11
CA TYR A 76 19.60 8.72 -3.32
C TYR A 76 18.93 9.10 -4.66
N HIS A 77 19.14 10.35 -5.09
CA HIS A 77 18.61 10.91 -6.34
C HIS A 77 19.67 10.98 -7.46
N GLU A 78 20.88 10.46 -7.24
CA GLU A 78 21.98 10.55 -8.19
C GLU A 78 21.94 9.41 -9.21
N THR A 79 21.75 9.74 -10.49
CA THR A 79 21.65 8.71 -11.53
C THR A 79 23.00 8.17 -11.98
N ARG A 80 24.10 8.93 -11.78
CA ARG A 80 25.46 8.50 -12.13
C ARG A 80 25.95 7.28 -11.35
N LEU A 81 25.24 6.90 -10.29
CA LEU A 81 25.51 5.66 -9.56
C LEU A 81 25.02 4.41 -10.31
N SER A 82 24.07 4.54 -11.24
CA SER A 82 23.67 3.43 -12.11
C SER A 82 24.67 3.19 -13.23
N GLY A 83 24.85 1.94 -13.63
CA GLY A 83 25.81 1.55 -14.67
C GLY A 83 25.59 2.21 -16.04
N ASN A 84 24.37 2.69 -16.32
CA ASN A 84 24.03 3.41 -17.56
C ASN A 84 23.67 4.90 -17.33
N GLY A 85 23.79 5.41 -16.10
CA GLY A 85 23.54 6.82 -15.77
C GLY A 85 22.07 7.26 -15.79
N LYS A 86 21.10 6.34 -15.87
CA LYS A 86 19.66 6.66 -16.06
C LYS A 86 18.79 6.42 -14.83
N LEU A 87 19.25 5.62 -13.87
CA LEU A 87 18.47 5.23 -12.69
C LEU A 87 19.15 5.68 -11.41
N SER A 88 18.35 5.98 -10.40
CA SER A 88 18.79 6.28 -9.03
C SER A 88 18.01 5.40 -8.04
N CYS A 89 18.30 5.50 -6.73
CA CYS A 89 17.48 4.83 -5.73
C CYS A 89 16.02 5.30 -5.80
N ALA A 90 15.82 6.61 -5.99
CA ALA A 90 14.50 7.23 -6.13
C ALA A 90 13.71 6.78 -7.37
N SER A 91 14.35 6.14 -8.35
CA SER A 91 13.66 5.61 -9.54
C SER A 91 12.73 4.43 -9.19
N CYS A 92 13.09 3.63 -8.18
CA CYS A 92 12.27 2.51 -7.70
C CYS A 92 11.68 2.74 -6.30
N HIS A 93 12.21 3.71 -5.55
CA HIS A 93 11.77 4.01 -4.19
C HIS A 93 11.36 5.48 -4.09
N ALA A 94 10.27 5.86 -4.77
CA ALA A 94 9.90 7.26 -4.85
C ALA A 94 9.17 7.70 -3.57
N LEU A 95 9.84 8.54 -2.77
CA LEU A 95 9.30 9.04 -1.48
C LEU A 95 7.97 9.77 -1.63
N THR A 96 7.67 10.34 -2.81
CA THR A 96 6.43 11.06 -3.11
C THR A 96 5.21 10.15 -3.31
N ILE A 97 5.40 8.85 -3.54
CA ILE A 97 4.32 7.89 -3.83
C ILE A 97 4.31 6.70 -2.86
N GLY A 98 4.87 6.87 -1.66
CA GLY A 98 4.88 5.81 -0.64
C GLY A 98 6.22 5.10 -0.48
N GLY A 99 7.27 5.55 -1.17
CA GLY A 99 8.65 5.05 -1.02
C GLY A 99 8.96 3.77 -1.81
N ASP A 100 8.05 3.33 -2.68
CA ASP A 100 8.24 2.29 -3.68
C ASP A 100 7.95 2.82 -5.10
N ASP A 101 7.79 1.93 -6.08
CA ASP A 101 7.48 2.27 -7.48
C ASP A 101 6.07 1.90 -7.92
N ASN A 102 5.23 1.39 -7.01
CA ASN A 102 3.88 0.92 -7.29
C ASN A 102 3.79 -0.09 -8.47
N MET A 103 4.83 -0.89 -8.69
CA MET A 103 4.86 -1.93 -9.73
C MET A 103 4.96 -3.34 -9.12
N PRO A 104 4.44 -4.39 -9.79
CA PRO A 104 4.61 -5.76 -9.31
C PRO A 104 6.08 -6.16 -9.14
N VAL A 105 6.95 -5.67 -10.05
CA VAL A 105 8.41 -5.76 -9.98
C VAL A 105 9.01 -4.54 -10.66
N SER A 106 10.14 -4.05 -10.16
CA SER A 106 10.82 -2.89 -10.75
C SER A 106 11.42 -3.18 -12.12
N VAL A 107 11.54 -2.12 -12.93
CA VAL A 107 12.29 -2.13 -14.19
C VAL A 107 13.64 -1.46 -13.96
N GLY A 108 14.70 -2.25 -14.03
CA GLY A 108 16.09 -1.82 -13.88
C GLY A 108 16.75 -1.39 -15.19
N ILE A 109 18.09 -1.45 -15.18
CA ILE A 109 18.95 -1.05 -16.29
C ILE A 109 18.56 -1.82 -17.56
N ASP A 110 18.47 -1.09 -18.67
CA ASP A 110 18.15 -1.61 -20.01
C ASP A 110 16.83 -2.38 -20.09
N GLY A 111 15.86 -2.02 -19.23
CA GLY A 111 14.51 -2.60 -19.24
C GLY A 111 14.39 -3.94 -18.53
N GLN A 112 15.45 -4.39 -17.84
CA GLN A 112 15.45 -5.66 -17.13
C GLN A 112 14.50 -5.64 -15.94
N LYS A 113 13.62 -6.63 -15.81
CA LYS A 113 12.71 -6.75 -14.67
C LYS A 113 13.38 -7.50 -13.52
N GLY A 114 13.23 -6.97 -12.30
CA GLY A 114 13.66 -7.65 -11.09
C GLY A 114 12.82 -8.89 -10.77
N PRO A 115 13.29 -9.79 -9.89
CA PRO A 115 12.55 -10.98 -9.47
C PRO A 115 11.56 -10.72 -8.33
N ILE A 116 11.61 -9.54 -7.71
CA ILE A 116 10.80 -9.15 -6.55
C ILE A 116 10.25 -7.73 -6.73
N ASN A 117 9.16 -7.44 -6.02
CA ASN A 117 8.66 -6.08 -5.82
C ASN A 117 9.70 -5.24 -5.03
N ALA A 118 9.80 -3.94 -5.35
CA ALA A 118 10.58 -3.01 -4.54
C ALA A 118 9.77 -2.63 -3.29
N PRO A 119 10.23 -2.98 -2.08
CA PRO A 119 9.55 -2.54 -0.86
C PRO A 119 9.75 -1.05 -0.64
N THR A 120 8.93 -0.44 0.21
CA THR A 120 9.13 0.96 0.60
C THR A 120 10.44 1.18 1.36
N THR A 121 11.13 2.30 1.11
CA THR A 121 12.24 2.73 1.97
C THR A 121 11.79 3.45 3.24
N LEU A 122 10.53 3.85 3.33
CA LEU A 122 9.99 4.53 4.52
C LEU A 122 10.07 3.57 5.71
N ASN A 123 10.61 4.06 6.82
CA ASN A 123 10.79 3.30 8.07
C ASN A 123 11.68 2.04 7.96
N SER A 124 12.37 1.84 6.84
CA SER A 124 13.24 0.67 6.61
C SER A 124 14.34 0.47 7.68
N GLY A 125 14.78 1.54 8.35
CA GLY A 125 15.74 1.47 9.45
C GLY A 125 15.23 0.82 10.74
N PHE A 126 13.93 0.48 10.80
CA PHE A 126 13.28 -0.10 11.99
C PHE A 126 12.75 -1.53 11.77
N ASN A 127 12.96 -2.10 10.58
CA ASN A 127 12.54 -3.47 10.24
C ASN A 127 13.58 -4.53 10.63
#